data_AF-A0A4U9D7R4-F1
#
_entry.id   AF-A0A4U9D7R4-F1
#
_cell.length_a   1.000
_cell.length_b   1.000
_cell.length_c   1.000
_cell.angle_alpha   90.00
_cell.angle_beta   90.00
_cell.angle_gamma   90.00
#
_symmetry.space_group_name_H-M   'P 1'
#
loop_
_entity.id
_entity.type
_entity.pdbx_description
1 polymer ?
#
loop_
_entity_poly.entity_id
_entity_poly.type
_entity_poly.pdbx_seq_one_letter_code
_entity_poly.pdbx_strand_id
1 'polypeptide(L)'
;MTVFSTAATARKWVETLAQYAGVPVWNGLTNEFHPTQLLADLLTMQEHLPGKAFNEMTLAYAGDARNNMGNSMLEAAALTGLDLRLVAPAACWPEESLVAECKALAQKHGGNITLTEDIAAGVKGADFIYTTFGYRWAKPKRSGPSVSPSCVTIR
;
A
#
# COMPACT_ATOMS: atom_id res chain seq x y z
N MET A 1 20.33 21.96 -8.17
CA MET A 1 20.00 20.53 -8.38
C MET A 1 18.64 20.49 -9.04
N THR A 2 18.56 20.13 -10.33
CA THR A 2 17.28 20.01 -11.05
C THR A 2 16.73 18.62 -10.79
N VAL A 3 15.46 18.52 -10.38
CA VAL A 3 14.80 17.24 -10.10
C VAL A 3 13.46 17.18 -10.81
N PHE A 4 13.16 16.05 -11.44
CA PHE A 4 11.87 15.78 -12.04
C PHE A 4 11.05 14.85 -11.15
N SER A 5 9.93 15.36 -10.63
CA SER A 5 8.87 14.55 -10.03
C SER A 5 7.81 14.25 -11.08
N THR A 6 7.41 13.00 -11.22
CA THR A 6 6.35 12.62 -12.17
C THR A 6 5.28 11.77 -11.50
N ALA A 7 4.03 12.07 -11.84
CA ALA A 7 2.93 11.13 -11.72
C ALA A 7 2.74 10.53 -13.12
N ALA A 8 2.91 9.22 -13.23
CA ALA A 8 2.81 8.50 -14.50
C ALA A 8 1.82 7.36 -14.37
N THR A 9 1.26 6.88 -15.47
CA THR A 9 0.32 5.75 -15.41
C THR A 9 1.06 4.45 -15.10
N ALA A 10 2.09 4.07 -15.86
CA ALA A 10 2.85 2.84 -15.61
C ALA A 10 4.27 3.11 -15.10
N ARG A 11 4.74 2.28 -14.16
CA ARG A 11 6.10 2.30 -13.60
C ARG A 11 7.19 2.36 -14.66
N LYS A 12 7.03 1.61 -15.76
CA LYS A 12 7.97 1.61 -16.90
C LYS A 12 8.26 3.01 -17.45
N TRP A 13 7.29 3.93 -17.42
CA TRP A 13 7.50 5.29 -17.91
C TRP A 13 8.43 6.09 -17.01
N VAL A 14 8.31 5.93 -15.69
CA VAL A 14 9.21 6.58 -14.72
C VAL A 14 10.61 6.01 -14.85
N GLU A 15 10.75 4.68 -15.01
CA GLU A 15 12.04 4.03 -15.23
C GLU A 15 12.70 4.47 -16.54
N THR A 16 11.92 4.56 -17.62
CA THR A 16 12.39 5.08 -18.91
C THR A 16 12.83 6.53 -18.78
N LEU A 17 12.03 7.37 -18.10
CA LEU A 17 12.41 8.77 -17.85
C LEU A 17 13.70 8.85 -17.05
N ALA A 18 13.85 8.06 -15.99
CA ALA A 18 15.07 8.02 -15.17
C ALA A 18 16.30 7.62 -16.00
N GLN A 19 16.14 6.70 -16.96
CA GLN A 19 17.21 6.28 -17.85
C GLN A 19 17.71 7.40 -18.78
N TYR A 20 16.80 8.25 -19.28
CA TYR A 20 17.13 9.24 -20.32
C TYR A 20 17.23 10.70 -19.82
N ALA A 21 16.74 11.03 -18.63
CA ALA A 21 16.63 12.43 -18.17
C ALA A 21 17.98 13.11 -17.88
N GLY A 22 19.03 12.34 -17.56
CA GLY A 22 20.34 12.89 -17.17
C GLY A 22 20.36 13.62 -15.81
N VAL A 23 19.25 13.56 -15.06
CA VAL A 23 19.07 14.13 -13.72
C VAL A 23 18.24 13.16 -12.86
N PRO A 24 18.27 13.27 -11.52
CA PRO A 24 17.44 12.44 -10.65
C PRO A 24 15.96 12.56 -10.98
N VAL A 25 15.27 11.42 -10.98
CA VAL A 25 13.83 11.30 -11.20
C VAL A 25 13.20 10.64 -9.98
N TRP A 26 12.13 11.24 -9.48
CA TRP A 26 11.38 10.73 -8.34
C TRP A 26 9.99 10.29 -8.78
N ASN A 27 9.61 9.07 -8.40
CA ASN A 27 8.26 8.56 -8.60
C ASN A 27 7.31 9.23 -7.61
N GLY A 28 6.47 10.16 -8.09
CA GLY A 28 5.41 10.74 -7.29
C GLY A 28 4.23 9.80 -7.12
N LEU A 29 3.86 9.06 -8.18
CA LEU A 29 2.74 8.12 -8.23
C LEU A 29 2.79 7.30 -9.53
N THR A 30 2.62 5.98 -9.45
CA THR A 30 2.26 5.11 -10.59
C THR A 30 1.06 4.23 -10.27
N ASN A 31 0.53 3.49 -11.26
CA ASN A 31 -0.48 2.47 -11.04
C ASN A 31 0.00 1.38 -10.08
N GLU A 32 1.30 1.13 -10.04
CA GLU A 32 1.92 0.06 -9.26
C GLU A 32 2.41 0.51 -7.88
N PHE A 33 2.89 1.76 -7.71
CA PHE A 33 3.49 2.22 -6.44
C PHE A 33 3.27 3.72 -6.17
N HIS A 34 3.21 4.09 -4.89
CA HIS A 34 3.15 5.47 -4.41
C HIS A 34 4.19 5.72 -3.29
N PRO A 35 5.50 5.69 -3.61
CA PRO A 35 6.56 5.66 -2.59
C PRO A 35 6.66 6.95 -1.77
N THR A 36 6.27 8.09 -2.34
CA THR A 36 6.27 9.38 -1.62
C THR A 36 5.20 9.45 -0.54
N GLN A 37 4.00 8.90 -0.78
CA GLN A 37 2.95 8.80 0.23
C GLN A 37 3.42 7.91 1.38
N LEU A 38 4.06 6.78 1.05
CA LEU A 38 4.58 5.88 2.06
C LEU A 38 5.57 6.55 3.02
N LEU A 39 6.47 7.40 2.51
CA LEU A 39 7.41 8.15 3.36
C LEU A 39 6.67 9.08 4.34
N ALA A 40 5.60 9.73 3.89
CA ALA A 40 4.78 10.59 4.75
C ALA A 40 4.03 9.77 5.81
N ASP A 41 3.49 8.61 5.43
CA ASP A 41 2.76 7.73 6.34
C ASP A 41 3.69 7.17 7.43
N LEU A 42 4.89 6.70 7.05
CA LEU A 42 5.89 6.18 7.99
C LEU A 42 6.36 7.24 8.97
N LEU A 43 6.61 8.47 8.51
CA LEU A 43 6.94 9.59 9.40
C LEU A 43 5.79 9.87 10.38
N THR A 44 4.56 9.92 9.89
CA THR A 44 3.36 10.14 10.73
C THR A 44 3.24 9.05 11.80
N MET A 45 3.44 7.79 11.44
CA MET A 45 3.42 6.68 12.40
C MET A 45 4.47 6.84 13.51
N GLN A 46 5.70 7.26 13.15
CA GLN A 46 6.76 7.54 14.13
C GLN A 46 6.41 8.71 15.05
N GLU A 47 5.82 9.78 14.52
CA GLU A 47 5.40 10.95 15.31
C GLU A 47 4.27 10.61 16.28
N HIS A 48 3.35 9.73 15.89
CA HIS A 48 2.22 9.31 16.73
C HIS A 48 2.56 8.21 17.75
N LEU A 49 3.63 7.43 17.52
CA LEU A 49 4.15 6.43 18.46
C LEU A 49 5.64 6.66 18.72
N PRO A 50 6.01 7.77 19.39
CA PRO A 50 7.40 8.14 19.58
C PRO A 50 8.15 7.09 20.39
N GLY A 51 9.34 6.72 19.93
CA GLY A 51 10.21 5.74 20.58
C GLY A 51 9.88 4.28 20.30
N LYS A 52 8.76 4.00 19.61
CA LYS A 52 8.41 2.65 19.16
C LYS A 52 9.08 2.39 17.80
N ALA A 53 9.76 1.27 17.64
CA ALA A 53 10.31 0.86 16.35
C ALA A 53 9.20 0.36 15.42
N PHE A 54 9.39 0.43 14.11
CA PHE A 54 8.38 -0.02 13.14
C PHE A 54 8.02 -1.51 13.31
N ASN A 55 8.97 -2.35 13.69
CA ASN A 55 8.72 -3.77 13.92
C ASN A 55 7.96 -4.09 15.21
N GLU A 56 7.66 -3.08 16.01
CA GLU A 56 6.76 -3.16 17.14
C GLU A 56 5.36 -2.62 16.80
N MET A 57 5.19 -2.03 15.61
CA MET A 57 3.94 -1.44 15.15
C MET A 57 3.12 -2.40 14.29
N THR A 58 1.80 -2.36 14.46
CA THR A 58 0.84 -3.06 13.61
C THR A 58 0.05 -2.06 12.75
N LEU A 59 0.06 -2.28 11.43
CA LEU A 59 -0.72 -1.51 10.47
C LEU A 59 -1.73 -2.42 9.76
N ALA A 60 -3.03 -2.12 9.92
CA ALA A 60 -4.09 -2.76 9.16
C ALA A 60 -4.50 -1.88 7.97
N TYR A 61 -4.21 -2.31 6.75
CA TYR A 61 -4.73 -1.71 5.53
C TYR A 61 -6.01 -2.43 5.13
N ALA A 62 -7.12 -1.71 5.07
CA ALA A 62 -8.43 -2.30 4.81
C ALA A 62 -9.10 -1.69 3.58
N GLY A 63 -9.65 -2.54 2.71
CA GLY A 63 -10.29 -2.14 1.46
C GLY A 63 -9.66 -2.80 0.23
N ASP A 64 -9.54 -2.07 -0.89
CA ASP A 64 -8.89 -2.58 -2.10
C ASP A 64 -7.37 -2.57 -1.91
N ALA A 65 -6.79 -3.75 -1.64
CA ALA A 65 -5.35 -3.92 -1.48
C ALA A 65 -4.64 -4.25 -2.81
N ARG A 66 -5.36 -4.33 -3.94
CA ARG A 66 -4.79 -4.59 -5.26
C ARG A 66 -4.64 -3.29 -6.04
N ASN A 67 -3.96 -2.34 -5.43
CA ASN A 67 -3.65 -1.04 -6.01
C ASN A 67 -2.22 -0.63 -5.64
N ASN A 68 -1.81 0.56 -6.08
CA ASN A 68 -0.49 1.12 -5.77
C ASN A 68 -0.22 1.24 -4.27
N MET A 69 -1.22 1.59 -3.46
CA MET A 69 -1.04 1.71 -2.01
C MET A 69 -0.86 0.35 -1.36
N GLY A 70 -1.63 -0.68 -1.75
CA GLY A 70 -1.43 -2.04 -1.24
C GLY A 70 -0.03 -2.58 -1.54
N ASN A 71 0.47 -2.37 -2.77
CA ASN A 71 1.83 -2.72 -3.15
C ASN A 71 2.88 -1.92 -2.37
N SER A 72 2.70 -0.60 -2.22
CA SER A 72 3.61 0.23 -1.43
C SER A 72 3.61 -0.13 0.06
N MET A 73 2.48 -0.58 0.62
CA MET A 73 2.44 -1.08 2.00
C MET A 73 3.24 -2.38 2.14
N LEU A 74 3.23 -3.27 1.14
CA LEU A 74 4.10 -4.45 1.13
C LEU A 74 5.59 -4.05 1.17
N GLU A 75 6.00 -3.07 0.38
CA GLU A 75 7.37 -2.52 0.41
C GLU A 75 7.71 -1.91 1.77
N ALA A 76 6.76 -1.21 2.40
CA ALA A 76 6.92 -0.66 3.74
C ALA A 76 7.26 -1.75 4.75
N ALA A 77 6.46 -2.82 4.79
CA ALA A 77 6.67 -3.94 5.70
C ALA A 77 8.00 -4.64 5.42
N ALA A 78 8.32 -4.83 4.13
CA ALA A 78 9.58 -5.43 3.70
C ALA A 78 10.81 -4.66 4.17
N LEU A 79 10.76 -3.32 4.19
CA LEU A 79 11.89 -2.47 4.56
C LEU A 79 11.99 -2.17 6.06
N THR A 80 10.85 -2.15 6.75
CA THR A 80 10.78 -1.65 8.14
C THR A 80 10.49 -2.74 9.18
N GLY A 81 9.99 -3.90 8.74
CA GLY A 81 9.56 -4.96 9.64
C GLY A 81 8.20 -4.71 10.30
N LEU A 82 7.32 -3.87 9.75
CA LEU A 82 5.94 -3.73 10.25
C LEU A 82 5.20 -5.09 10.32
N ASP A 83 4.30 -5.24 11.31
CA ASP A 83 3.21 -6.22 11.22
C ASP A 83 2.10 -5.64 10.34
N LEU A 84 2.19 -5.91 9.04
CA LEU A 84 1.24 -5.46 8.05
C LEU A 84 0.10 -6.46 7.89
N ARG A 85 -1.13 -5.95 7.91
CA ARG A 85 -2.35 -6.73 7.71
C ARG A 85 -3.16 -6.15 6.57
N LEU A 86 -3.22 -6.86 5.45
CA LEU A 86 -4.07 -6.53 4.32
C LEU A 86 -5.44 -7.19 4.53
N VAL A 87 -6.40 -6.39 4.97
CA VAL A 87 -7.77 -6.79 5.31
C VAL A 87 -8.67 -6.49 4.11
N ALA A 88 -8.83 -7.48 3.24
CA ALA A 88 -9.48 -7.31 1.95
C ALA A 88 -10.07 -8.64 1.47
N PRO A 89 -11.12 -8.62 0.63
CA PRO A 89 -11.53 -9.82 -0.10
C PRO A 89 -10.36 -10.38 -0.91
N ALA A 90 -10.27 -11.71 -1.05
CA ALA A 90 -9.15 -12.35 -1.74
C ALA A 90 -8.98 -11.87 -3.20
N ALA A 91 -10.08 -11.50 -3.86
CA ALA A 91 -10.08 -10.94 -5.21
C ALA A 91 -9.35 -9.57 -5.33
N CYS A 92 -9.20 -8.86 -4.21
CA CYS A 92 -8.50 -7.59 -4.09
C CYS A 92 -7.15 -7.72 -3.38
N TRP A 93 -6.57 -8.92 -3.29
CA TRP A 93 -5.21 -9.05 -2.79
C TRP A 93 -4.17 -8.64 -3.83
N PRO A 94 -2.99 -8.16 -3.39
CA PRO A 94 -1.86 -7.93 -4.28
C PRO A 94 -1.43 -9.23 -4.98
N GLU A 95 -0.55 -9.07 -5.97
CA GLU A 95 0.02 -10.20 -6.70
C GLU A 95 0.86 -11.10 -5.75
N GLU A 96 0.68 -12.41 -5.87
CA GLU A 96 1.21 -13.39 -4.90
C GLU A 96 2.74 -13.40 -4.83
N SER A 97 3.43 -13.23 -5.96
CA SER A 97 4.90 -13.20 -5.98
C SER A 97 5.46 -11.99 -5.22
N LEU A 98 4.85 -10.81 -5.37
CA LEU A 98 5.21 -9.62 -4.59
C LEU A 98 4.94 -9.82 -3.10
N VAL A 99 3.79 -10.42 -2.74
CA VAL A 99 3.48 -10.74 -1.34
C VAL A 99 4.54 -11.69 -0.76
N ALA A 100 4.91 -12.74 -1.48
CA ALA A 100 5.89 -13.72 -1.03
C ALA A 100 7.28 -13.09 -0.81
N GLU A 101 7.74 -12.27 -1.76
CA GLU A 101 9.01 -11.54 -1.67
C GLU A 101 9.02 -10.59 -0.46
N CYS A 102 8.02 -9.70 -0.37
CA CYS A 102 7.94 -8.72 0.70
C CYS A 102 7.76 -9.37 2.07
N LYS A 103 7.02 -10.48 2.16
CA LYS A 103 6.83 -11.21 3.42
C LYS A 103 8.14 -11.82 3.91
N ALA A 104 8.93 -12.41 3.02
CA ALA A 104 10.23 -12.96 3.38
C ALA A 104 11.20 -11.88 3.87
N LEU A 105 11.16 -10.68 3.27
CA LEU A 105 11.95 -9.54 3.73
C LEU A 105 11.45 -9.00 5.07
N ALA A 106 10.14 -8.78 5.23
CA ALA A 106 9.54 -8.29 6.47
C ALA A 106 9.92 -9.15 7.67
N GLN A 107 9.90 -10.47 7.51
CA GLN A 107 10.31 -11.42 8.55
C GLN A 107 11.78 -11.28 8.96
N LYS A 108 12.68 -10.97 8.02
CA LYS A 108 14.10 -10.68 8.33
C LYS A 108 14.26 -9.42 9.19
N HIS A 109 13.32 -8.48 9.08
CA HIS A 109 13.30 -7.23 9.85
C HIS A 109 12.47 -7.32 11.15
N GLY A 110 11.96 -8.51 11.49
CA GLY A 110 11.17 -8.75 12.71
C GLY A 110 9.67 -8.55 12.55
N GLY A 111 9.20 -8.32 11.32
CA GLY A 111 7.79 -8.11 10.98
C GLY A 111 7.09 -9.31 10.40
N ASN A 112 5.87 -9.08 9.91
CA ASN A 112 5.11 -10.08 9.18
C ASN A 112 4.11 -9.43 8.22
N ILE A 113 3.65 -10.20 7.24
CA ILE A 113 2.58 -9.80 6.32
C ILE A 113 1.46 -10.83 6.39
N THR A 114 0.26 -10.35 6.71
CA THR A 114 -0.97 -11.15 6.84
C THR A 114 -2.01 -10.66 5.86
N LEU A 115 -2.54 -11.56 5.02
CA LEU A 115 -3.68 -11.31 4.15
C LEU A 115 -4.89 -12.03 4.77
N THR A 116 -6.01 -11.33 4.93
CA THR A 116 -7.20 -11.90 5.57
C THR A 116 -8.48 -11.25 5.04
N GLU A 117 -9.53 -12.05 4.92
CA GLU A 117 -10.89 -11.56 4.66
C GLU A 117 -11.66 -11.29 5.97
N ASP A 118 -11.17 -11.77 7.11
CA ASP A 118 -11.74 -11.54 8.43
C ASP A 118 -11.35 -10.16 8.95
N ILE A 119 -12.31 -9.23 8.92
CA ILE A 119 -12.14 -7.85 9.39
C ILE A 119 -11.82 -7.82 10.89
N ALA A 120 -12.58 -8.57 11.70
CA ALA A 120 -12.46 -8.53 13.15
C ALA A 120 -11.09 -9.01 13.60
N ALA A 121 -10.60 -10.12 13.03
CA ALA A 121 -9.25 -10.60 13.29
C ALA A 121 -8.18 -9.65 12.72
N GLY A 122 -8.39 -9.12 11.51
CA GLY A 122 -7.43 -8.27 10.81
C GLY A 122 -7.12 -6.97 11.55
N VAL A 123 -8.14 -6.27 12.07
CA VAL A 123 -7.95 -4.97 12.74
C VAL A 123 -7.65 -5.08 14.24
N LYS A 124 -7.78 -6.27 14.82
CA LYS A 124 -7.64 -6.45 16.28
C LYS A 124 -6.23 -6.09 16.76
N GLY A 125 -6.14 -5.07 17.62
CA GLY A 125 -4.87 -4.62 18.18
C GLY A 125 -3.96 -3.92 17.18
N ALA A 126 -4.48 -3.48 16.03
CA ALA A 126 -3.73 -2.62 15.13
C ALA A 126 -3.50 -1.25 15.80
N ASP A 127 -2.27 -0.73 15.69
CA ASP A 127 -1.97 0.64 16.11
C ASP A 127 -2.59 1.65 15.13
N PHE A 128 -2.60 1.29 13.84
CA PHE A 128 -3.15 2.11 12.76
C PHE A 128 -4.07 1.31 11.85
N ILE A 129 -5.18 1.93 11.43
CA ILE A 129 -6.04 1.43 10.37
C ILE A 129 -5.97 2.43 9.21
N TYR A 130 -5.55 1.95 8.04
CA TYR A 130 -5.41 2.74 6.82
C TYR A 130 -6.38 2.25 5.75
N THR A 131 -6.91 3.16 4.94
CA THR A 131 -7.77 2.81 3.81
C THR A 131 -7.60 3.84 2.69
N THR A 132 -7.94 3.44 1.46
CA THR A 132 -7.99 4.33 0.30
C THR A 132 -9.36 4.28 -0.35
N PHE A 133 -9.64 5.25 -1.21
CA PHE A 133 -10.82 5.15 -2.06
C PHE A 133 -10.73 3.89 -2.94
N GLY A 134 -11.82 3.12 -3.01
CA GLY A 134 -11.95 2.05 -3.99
C GLY A 134 -12.25 2.61 -5.37
N TYR A 135 -11.75 1.96 -6.43
CA TYR A 135 -11.91 2.39 -7.83
C TYR A 135 -13.37 2.70 -8.26
N ARG A 136 -14.38 2.18 -7.54
CA ARG A 136 -15.81 2.46 -7.81
C ARG A 136 -16.37 3.75 -7.19
N TRP A 137 -15.63 4.48 -6.35
CA TRP A 137 -16.09 5.77 -5.84
C TRP A 137 -15.97 6.91 -6.88
N ALA A 138 -15.00 6.83 -7.79
CA ALA A 138 -14.65 7.91 -8.70
C ALA A 138 -15.52 8.03 -9.98
N LYS A 139 -16.54 7.17 -10.17
CA LYS A 139 -17.45 7.23 -11.32
C LYS A 139 -18.91 7.33 -10.85
N PRO A 140 -19.61 8.47 -11.06
CA PRO A 140 -21.06 8.45 -11.02
C PRO A 140 -21.55 7.58 -12.19
N LYS A 141 -22.21 6.45 -11.91
CA LYS A 141 -22.83 5.64 -12.98
C LYS A 141 -24.15 6.29 -13.41
N ARG A 142 -24.20 6.67 -14.68
CA ARG A 142 -25.44 6.90 -15.44
C ARG A 142 -26.09 5.53 -15.67
N SER A 143 -27.18 5.24 -14.96
CA SER A 143 -28.19 4.18 -15.17
C SER A 143 -27.72 2.71 -15.40
N GLY A 144 -28.01 1.81 -14.46
CA GLY A 144 -28.02 0.34 -14.66
C GLY A 144 -27.76 -0.49 -13.38
N PRO A 145 -28.39 -1.66 -13.19
CA PRO A 145 -28.48 -2.33 -11.88
C PRO A 145 -27.26 -3.17 -11.51
N SER A 146 -27.08 -3.31 -10.19
CA SER A 146 -26.15 -4.16 -9.43
C SER A 146 -24.65 -3.80 -9.48
N VAL A 147 -24.16 -3.43 -8.29
CA VAL A 147 -22.75 -3.34 -7.94
C VAL A 147 -22.20 -4.76 -7.93
N SER A 148 -21.10 -5.06 -8.65
CA SER A 148 -20.42 -6.34 -8.46
C SER A 148 -19.77 -6.31 -7.06
N PRO A 149 -19.77 -7.40 -6.28
CA PRO A 149 -19.52 -7.34 -4.84
C PRO A 149 -18.06 -7.03 -4.44
N SER A 150 -17.19 -6.71 -5.39
CA SER A 150 -15.82 -7.21 -5.31
C SER A 150 -14.84 -6.39 -4.48
N CYS A 151 -15.24 -5.35 -3.76
CA CYS A 151 -14.40 -4.78 -2.69
C CYS A 151 -15.24 -3.86 -1.79
N VAL A 152 -15.68 -4.39 -0.64
CA VAL A 152 -16.59 -3.75 0.30
C VAL A 152 -15.81 -2.79 1.23
N THR A 153 -16.39 -1.63 1.53
CA THR A 153 -15.90 -0.69 2.56
C THR A 153 -16.10 -1.26 3.95
N ILE A 154 -15.16 -0.97 4.86
CA ILE A 154 -15.34 -1.22 6.30
C ILE A 154 -16.63 -0.49 6.74
N ARG A 155 -17.68 -1.23 7.07
CA ARG A 155 -18.91 -0.73 7.70
C ARG A 155 -19.06 -1.37 9.06
#